data_AF-A0A9Q0U415-F1
#
_entry.id   AF-A0A9Q0U415-F1
#
_cell.length_a   1.000
_cell.length_b   1.000
_cell.length_c   1.000
_cell.angle_alpha   90.00
_cell.angle_beta   90.00
_cell.angle_gamma   90.00
#
_symmetry.space_group_name_H-M   'P 1'
#
loop_
_entity.id
_entity.type
_entity.pdbx_description
1 polymer ?
#
loop_
_entity_poly.entity_id
_entity_poly.type
_entity_poly.pdbx_seq_one_letter_code
_entity_poly.pdbx_strand_id
1 'polypeptide(L)'
;MSRLRAQLEPFRVIIDDATPWEEKSMAARLSNKILKSKRNKLWRKRKRQRAAEIHSKEHEQFDQADHVADEWRAREIAKDAAQLKVEKMKEIARLKAKEERKRLESELELVLVVEKLQELRSIRIQKLKKQGHFLPEEDDKFLERVRAAVEEEERQAMAAAETDAAKGAIATAEESRKTIQSGGLHSKDASDDKEGMKESNDEKNEGTDNLGSGAVPGPSEEKGSKGQVYGGAYDSVANLPIEFYHYYHGSNNDMGTLIEVRRAWDAYIRPGGSRIPRHWVQPPPPADDIWASYLVRPK
;
A
#
# COMPACT_ATOMS: atom_id res chain seq x y z
N MET A 1 17.67 -79.74 -24.46
CA MET A 1 18.05 -79.23 -25.80
C MET A 1 16.94 -78.43 -26.51
N SER A 2 15.65 -78.66 -26.24
CA SER A 2 14.55 -78.07 -27.01
C SER A 2 14.33 -76.56 -26.80
N ARG A 3 14.56 -76.04 -25.58
CA ARG A 3 14.41 -74.58 -25.29
C ARG A 3 15.46 -73.72 -26.00
N LEU A 4 16.70 -74.20 -26.08
CA LEU A 4 17.79 -73.52 -26.77
C LEU A 4 17.55 -73.45 -28.29
N ARG A 5 17.02 -74.52 -28.89
CA ARG A 5 16.61 -74.49 -30.31
C ARG A 5 15.51 -73.46 -30.57
N ALA A 6 14.48 -73.40 -29.72
CA ALA A 6 13.39 -72.43 -29.87
C ALA A 6 13.83 -70.96 -29.71
N GLN A 7 14.85 -70.69 -28.89
CA GLN A 7 15.42 -69.33 -28.76
C GLN A 7 16.32 -68.92 -29.94
N LEU A 8 16.88 -69.90 -30.65
CA LEU A 8 17.78 -69.68 -31.80
C LEU A 8 17.05 -69.74 -33.15
N GLU A 9 15.83 -70.28 -33.19
CA GLU A 9 14.92 -70.31 -34.35
C GLU A 9 14.84 -68.96 -35.11
N PRO A 10 14.65 -67.80 -34.45
CA PRO A 10 14.56 -66.51 -35.13
C PRO A 10 15.87 -66.05 -35.79
N PHE A 11 17.02 -66.62 -35.39
CA PHE A 11 18.34 -66.29 -35.92
C PHE A 11 18.81 -67.29 -36.99
N ARG A 12 18.08 -68.38 -37.23
CA ARG A 12 18.39 -69.37 -38.29
C ARG A 12 18.56 -68.71 -39.65
N VAL A 13 17.73 -67.72 -39.98
CA VAL A 13 17.76 -67.00 -41.27
C VAL A 13 19.12 -66.34 -41.54
N ILE A 14 19.87 -65.99 -40.49
CA ILE A 14 21.17 -65.32 -40.57
C ILE A 14 22.34 -66.31 -40.54
N ILE A 15 22.16 -67.48 -39.89
CA ILE A 15 23.21 -68.47 -39.62
C ILE A 15 23.24 -69.58 -40.67
N ASP A 16 22.11 -69.87 -41.32
CA ASP A 16 22.00 -70.92 -42.33
C ASP A 16 22.59 -70.46 -43.67
N ASP A 17 23.49 -71.26 -44.27
CA ASP A 17 24.07 -70.96 -45.58
C ASP A 17 23.08 -71.23 -46.73
N ALA A 18 22.02 -72.00 -46.45
CA ALA A 18 20.96 -72.35 -47.40
C ALA A 18 19.83 -71.30 -47.54
N THR A 19 19.81 -70.23 -46.73
CA THR A 19 18.75 -69.21 -46.84
C THR A 19 18.94 -68.31 -48.06
N PRO A 20 17.86 -68.08 -48.85
CA PRO A 20 17.90 -67.18 -49.99
C PRO A 20 18.40 -65.78 -49.61
N TRP A 21 19.23 -65.18 -50.48
CA TRP A 21 19.83 -63.86 -50.25
C TRP A 21 18.79 -62.75 -49.99
N GLU A 22 17.56 -62.92 -50.50
CA GLU A 22 16.42 -62.04 -50.29
C GLU A 22 16.05 -61.94 -48.80
N GLU A 23 16.01 -63.06 -48.08
CA GLU A 23 15.69 -63.09 -46.64
C GLU A 23 16.79 -62.46 -45.79
N LYS A 24 18.06 -62.72 -46.12
CA LYS A 24 19.22 -62.09 -45.49
C LYS A 24 19.20 -60.56 -45.72
N SER A 25 18.84 -60.12 -46.93
CA SER A 25 18.68 -58.69 -47.25
C SER A 25 17.51 -58.04 -46.50
N MET A 26 16.38 -58.75 -46.33
CA MET A 26 15.23 -58.30 -45.56
C MET A 26 15.59 -58.14 -44.09
N ALA A 27 16.31 -59.10 -43.50
CA ALA A 27 16.81 -59.02 -42.13
C ALA A 27 17.73 -57.80 -41.92
N ALA A 28 18.65 -57.53 -42.86
CA ALA A 28 19.50 -56.34 -42.83
C ALA A 28 18.71 -55.02 -42.98
N ARG A 29 17.66 -54.99 -43.81
CA ARG A 29 16.78 -53.82 -43.92
C ARG A 29 15.97 -53.60 -42.65
N LEU A 30 15.51 -54.67 -41.99
CA LEU A 30 14.79 -54.60 -40.71
C LEU A 30 15.70 -54.09 -39.59
N SER A 31 16.92 -54.61 -39.46
CA SER A 31 17.87 -54.13 -38.45
C SER A 31 18.20 -52.64 -38.63
N ASN A 32 18.41 -52.20 -39.88
CA ASN A 32 18.60 -50.79 -40.22
C ASN A 32 17.38 -49.92 -39.88
N LYS A 33 16.15 -50.40 -40.14
CA LYS A 33 14.92 -49.71 -39.73
C LYS A 33 14.83 -49.57 -38.21
N ILE A 34 15.18 -50.62 -37.46
CA ILE A 34 15.19 -50.60 -35.98
C ILE A 34 16.22 -49.57 -35.46
N LEU A 35 17.45 -49.58 -35.97
CA LEU A 35 18.48 -48.61 -35.59
C LEU A 35 18.08 -47.17 -35.92
N LYS A 36 17.50 -46.95 -37.10
CA LYS A 36 16.96 -45.63 -37.51
C LYS A 36 15.85 -45.17 -36.55
N SER A 37 14.94 -46.06 -36.16
CA SER A 37 13.88 -45.77 -35.19
C SER A 37 14.46 -45.38 -33.81
N LYS A 38 15.44 -46.14 -33.30
CA LYS A 38 16.13 -45.83 -32.03
C LYS A 38 16.80 -44.45 -32.07
N ARG A 39 17.54 -44.15 -33.14
CA ARG A 39 18.18 -42.84 -33.34
C ARG A 39 17.16 -41.70 -33.41
N ASN A 40 16.07 -41.90 -34.14
CA ASN A 40 14.99 -40.91 -34.25
C ASN A 40 14.30 -40.67 -32.90
N LYS A 41 14.07 -41.71 -32.10
CA LYS A 41 13.51 -41.60 -30.74
C LYS A 41 14.41 -40.75 -29.84
N LEU A 42 15.73 -41.00 -29.86
CA LEU A 42 16.70 -40.21 -29.10
C LEU A 42 16.76 -38.76 -29.58
N TRP A 43 16.76 -38.53 -30.89
CA TRP A 43 16.75 -37.20 -31.47
C TRP A 43 15.50 -36.41 -31.06
N ARG A 44 14.31 -37.02 -31.14
CA ARG A 44 13.05 -36.39 -30.67
C ARG A 44 13.10 -36.08 -29.18
N LYS A 45 13.67 -36.96 -28.35
CA LYS A 45 13.83 -36.72 -26.91
C LYS A 45 14.74 -35.50 -26.66
N ARG A 46 15.91 -35.44 -27.29
CA ARG A 46 16.83 -34.30 -27.16
C ARG A 46 16.19 -33.00 -27.68
N LYS A 47 15.44 -33.06 -28.79
CA LYS A 47 14.73 -31.89 -29.32
C LYS A 47 13.69 -31.35 -28.33
N ARG A 48 12.90 -32.22 -27.70
CA ARG A 48 11.95 -31.82 -26.66
C ARG A 48 12.63 -31.25 -25.42
N GLN A 49 13.75 -31.85 -24.99
CA GLN A 49 14.52 -31.34 -23.86
C GLN A 49 15.04 -29.92 -24.12
N ARG A 50 15.66 -29.68 -25.29
CA ARG A 50 16.10 -28.33 -25.68
C ARG A 50 14.94 -27.33 -25.76
N ALA A 51 13.79 -27.74 -26.29
CA ALA A 51 12.62 -26.86 -26.33
C ALA A 51 12.11 -26.53 -24.92
N ALA A 52 12.06 -27.51 -24.01
CA ALA A 52 11.68 -27.29 -22.62
C ALA A 52 12.70 -26.39 -21.88
N GLU A 53 14.00 -26.56 -22.13
CA GLU A 53 15.04 -25.68 -21.59
C GLU A 53 14.90 -24.24 -22.09
N ILE A 54 14.59 -24.05 -23.38
CA ILE A 54 14.33 -22.72 -23.95
C ILE A 54 13.11 -22.08 -23.26
N HIS A 55 11.99 -22.81 -23.16
CA HIS A 55 10.79 -22.30 -22.50
C HIS A 55 11.01 -22.03 -21.00
N SER A 56 11.78 -22.86 -20.29
CA SER A 56 12.14 -22.60 -18.89
C SER A 56 12.88 -21.27 -18.75
N LYS A 57 13.87 -21.04 -19.62
CA LYS A 57 14.64 -19.79 -19.62
C LYS A 57 13.78 -18.58 -19.97
N GLU A 58 12.84 -18.72 -20.90
CA GLU A 58 11.88 -17.67 -21.24
C GLU A 58 10.99 -17.35 -20.03
N HIS A 59 10.44 -18.36 -19.36
CA HIS A 59 9.66 -18.17 -18.14
C HIS A 59 10.47 -17.49 -17.03
N GLU A 60 11.68 -17.96 -16.76
CA GLU A 60 12.57 -17.33 -15.79
C GLU A 60 12.85 -15.86 -16.10
N GLN A 61 12.96 -15.48 -17.38
CA GLN A 61 13.13 -14.08 -17.79
C GLN A 61 11.86 -13.25 -17.52
N PHE A 62 10.68 -13.81 -17.77
CA PHE A 62 9.42 -13.14 -17.44
C PHE A 62 9.27 -12.97 -15.93
N ASP A 63 9.54 -14.01 -15.15
CA ASP A 63 9.48 -13.96 -13.69
C ASP A 63 10.45 -12.91 -13.12
N GLN A 64 11.65 -12.79 -13.69
CA GLN A 64 12.61 -11.75 -13.32
C GLN A 64 12.09 -10.34 -13.64
N ALA A 65 11.48 -10.16 -14.82
CA ALA A 65 10.91 -8.86 -15.20
C ALA A 65 9.72 -8.47 -14.28
N ASP A 66 8.86 -9.43 -13.96
CA ASP A 66 7.73 -9.23 -13.04
C ASP A 66 8.23 -8.90 -11.64
N HIS A 67 9.24 -9.60 -11.15
CA HIS A 67 9.86 -9.30 -9.85
C HIS A 67 10.44 -7.88 -9.81
N VAL A 68 11.14 -7.44 -10.85
CA VAL A 68 11.67 -6.07 -10.94
C VAL A 68 10.54 -5.03 -10.96
N ALA A 69 9.44 -5.31 -11.65
CA ALA A 69 8.27 -4.43 -11.66
C ALA A 69 7.60 -4.35 -10.28
N ASP A 70 7.48 -5.48 -9.59
CA ASP A 70 6.95 -5.55 -8.22
C ASP A 70 7.81 -4.79 -7.23
N GLU A 71 9.13 -4.97 -7.28
CA GLU A 71 10.05 -4.21 -6.46
C GLU A 71 9.95 -2.71 -6.71
N TRP A 72 9.84 -2.30 -7.98
CA TRP A 72 9.69 -0.90 -8.34
C TRP A 72 8.38 -0.33 -7.79
N ARG A 73 7.27 -1.05 -7.93
CA ARG A 73 5.97 -0.66 -7.35
C ARG A 73 6.03 -0.56 -5.84
N ALA A 74 6.64 -1.53 -5.17
CA ALA A 74 6.79 -1.53 -3.72
C ALA A 74 7.63 -0.32 -3.24
N ARG A 75 8.71 0.02 -3.96
CA ARG A 75 9.52 1.21 -3.67
C ARG A 75 8.71 2.49 -3.82
N GLU A 76 7.88 2.60 -4.86
CA GLU A 76 7.08 3.81 -5.07
C GLU A 76 5.99 3.96 -4.01
N ILE A 77 5.27 2.88 -3.69
CA ILE A 77 4.30 2.87 -2.59
C ILE A 77 4.96 3.24 -1.25
N ALA A 78 6.18 2.74 -1.00
CA ALA A 78 6.92 3.07 0.21
C ALA A 78 7.32 4.55 0.26
N LYS A 79 7.73 5.15 -0.87
CA LYS A 79 8.02 6.58 -0.96
C LYS A 79 6.76 7.41 -0.69
N ASP A 80 5.64 7.07 -1.33
CA ASP A 80 4.36 7.77 -1.14
C ASP A 80 3.90 7.68 0.32
N ALA A 81 4.00 6.49 0.92
CA ALA A 81 3.69 6.29 2.33
C ALA A 81 4.60 7.12 3.25
N ALA A 82 5.89 7.25 2.92
CA ALA A 82 6.83 8.10 3.66
C ALA A 82 6.49 9.59 3.52
N GLN A 83 6.16 10.05 2.30
CA GLN A 83 5.74 11.42 2.04
C GLN A 83 4.46 11.76 2.83
N LEU A 84 3.45 10.90 2.79
CA LEU A 84 2.22 11.06 3.56
C LEU A 84 2.48 11.15 5.07
N LYS A 85 3.42 10.36 5.60
CA LYS A 85 3.81 10.46 7.03
C LYS A 85 4.45 11.81 7.34
N VAL A 86 5.36 12.29 6.50
CA VAL A 86 6.01 13.59 6.67
C VAL A 86 4.98 14.73 6.59
N GLU A 87 4.03 14.66 5.67
CA GLU A 87 2.96 15.65 5.54
C GLU A 87 2.05 15.67 6.77
N LYS A 88 1.63 14.50 7.28
CA LYS A 88 0.87 14.41 8.54
C LYS A 88 1.65 14.99 9.72
N MET A 89 2.95 14.71 9.83
CA MET A 89 3.80 15.30 10.87
C MET A 89 3.89 16.82 10.74
N LYS A 90 4.02 17.36 9.52
CA LYS A 90 4.01 18.81 9.26
C LYS A 90 2.67 19.43 9.65
N GLU A 91 1.56 18.76 9.38
CA GLU A 91 0.22 19.22 9.77
C GLU A 91 0.06 19.28 11.29
N ILE A 92 0.47 18.23 12.00
CA ILE A 92 0.48 18.20 13.46
C ILE A 92 1.35 19.33 14.02
N ALA A 93 2.56 19.54 13.46
CA ALA A 93 3.44 20.63 13.89
C ALA A 93 2.80 22.02 13.67
N ARG A 94 2.09 22.22 12.55
CA ARG A 94 1.35 23.47 12.29
C ARG A 94 0.19 23.66 13.27
N LEU A 95 -0.53 22.61 13.63
CA LEU A 95 -1.61 22.68 14.63
C LEU A 95 -1.06 23.07 16.00
N LYS A 96 -0.01 22.39 16.46
CA LYS A 96 0.66 22.74 17.73
C LYS A 96 1.17 24.18 17.74
N ALA A 97 1.80 24.63 16.64
CA ALA A 97 2.27 26.01 16.53
C ALA A 97 1.13 27.04 16.58
N LYS A 98 -0.04 26.72 16.00
CA LYS A 98 -1.23 27.59 16.09
C LYS A 98 -1.82 27.61 17.49
N GLU A 99 -1.84 26.48 18.19
CA GLU A 99 -2.32 26.38 19.58
C GLU A 99 -1.43 27.19 20.52
N GLU A 100 -0.11 27.01 20.44
CA GLU A 100 0.86 27.79 21.22
C GLU A 100 0.76 29.28 20.90
N ARG A 101 0.57 29.65 19.64
CA ARG A 101 0.35 31.04 19.26
C ARG A 101 -0.89 31.63 19.93
N LYS A 102 -2.03 30.91 19.93
CA LYS A 102 -3.25 31.37 20.60
C LYS A 102 -3.07 31.48 22.11
N ARG A 103 -2.35 30.55 22.71
CA ARG A 103 -2.00 30.58 24.13
C ARG A 103 -1.21 31.85 24.46
N LEU A 104 -0.13 32.11 23.72
CA LEU A 104 0.69 33.31 23.89
C LEU A 104 -0.09 34.59 23.62
N GLU A 105 -0.98 34.61 22.62
CA GLU A 105 -1.87 35.74 22.37
C GLU A 105 -2.75 36.05 23.60
N SER A 106 -3.34 35.02 24.24
CA SER A 106 -4.14 35.22 25.46
C SER A 106 -3.31 35.67 26.68
N GLU A 107 -2.08 35.17 26.82
CA GLU A 107 -1.17 35.60 27.88
C GLU A 107 -0.75 37.07 27.68
N LEU A 108 -0.47 37.48 26.44
CA LEU A 108 -0.16 38.87 26.08
C LEU A 108 -1.35 39.81 26.31
N GLU A 109 -2.58 39.39 26.00
CA GLU A 109 -3.79 40.18 26.30
C GLU A 109 -3.92 40.45 27.81
N LEU A 110 -3.67 39.44 28.65
CA LEU A 110 -3.70 39.60 30.10
C LEU A 110 -2.64 40.59 30.59
N VAL A 111 -1.40 40.47 30.10
CA VAL A 111 -0.31 41.41 30.43
C VAL A 111 -0.70 42.85 30.06
N LEU A 112 -1.27 43.04 28.86
CA LEU A 112 -1.72 44.35 28.40
C LEU A 112 -2.82 44.94 29.30
N VAL A 113 -3.79 44.12 29.76
CA VAL A 113 -4.82 44.57 30.71
C VAL A 113 -4.19 44.99 32.05
N VAL A 114 -3.23 44.22 32.56
CA VAL A 114 -2.52 44.53 33.81
C VAL A 114 -1.75 45.85 33.69
N GLU A 115 -1.03 46.07 32.59
CA GLU A 115 -0.34 47.34 32.32
C GLU A 115 -1.31 48.53 32.33
N LYS A 116 -2.46 48.41 31.66
CA LYS A 116 -3.48 49.47 31.66
C LYS A 116 -4.11 49.71 33.03
N LEU A 117 -4.30 48.67 33.83
CA LEU A 117 -4.74 48.82 35.22
C LEU A 117 -3.69 49.51 36.09
N GLN A 118 -2.41 49.21 35.90
CA GLN A 118 -1.30 49.88 36.57
C GLN A 118 -1.22 51.37 36.18
N GLU A 119 -1.36 51.70 34.90
CA GLU A 119 -1.46 53.08 34.41
C GLU A 119 -2.62 53.82 35.10
N LEU A 120 -3.83 53.25 35.10
CA LEU A 120 -5.01 53.83 35.76
C LEU A 120 -4.81 54.02 37.26
N ARG A 121 -4.19 53.03 37.94
CA ARG A 121 -3.84 53.14 39.36
C ARG A 121 -2.89 54.30 39.59
N SER A 122 -1.85 54.46 38.78
CA SER A 122 -0.88 55.56 38.92
C SER A 122 -1.55 56.94 38.75
N ILE A 123 -2.44 57.09 37.77
CA ILE A 123 -3.21 58.33 37.57
C ILE A 123 -4.12 58.62 38.77
N ARG A 124 -4.83 57.60 39.28
CA ARG A 124 -5.71 57.75 40.45
C ARG A 124 -4.93 58.15 41.71
N ILE A 125 -3.77 57.52 41.93
CA ILE A 125 -2.84 57.86 43.02
C ILE A 125 -2.39 59.31 42.89
N GLN A 126 -1.97 59.76 41.71
CA GLN A 126 -1.57 61.14 41.49
C GLN A 126 -2.73 62.12 41.74
N LYS A 127 -3.96 61.77 41.34
CA LYS A 127 -5.15 62.58 41.60
C LYS A 127 -5.45 62.69 43.11
N LEU A 128 -5.37 61.58 43.84
CA LEU A 128 -5.57 61.56 45.30
C LEU A 128 -4.48 62.36 46.04
N LYS A 129 -3.22 62.22 45.63
CA LYS A 129 -2.10 63.02 46.15
C LYS A 129 -2.35 64.52 45.95
N LYS A 130 -2.83 64.94 44.77
CA LYS A 130 -3.22 66.34 44.50
C LYS A 130 -4.39 66.82 45.36
N GLN A 131 -5.28 65.93 45.80
CA GLN A 131 -6.39 66.21 46.70
C GLN A 131 -5.97 66.24 48.19
N GLY A 132 -4.69 66.04 48.49
CA GLY A 132 -4.16 66.03 49.87
C GLY A 132 -4.26 64.67 50.56
N HIS A 133 -4.71 63.62 49.87
CA HIS A 133 -4.69 62.25 50.39
C HIS A 133 -3.31 61.65 50.17
N PHE A 134 -2.56 61.44 51.27
CA PHE A 134 -1.32 60.69 51.28
C PHE A 134 -1.63 59.19 51.32
N LEU A 135 -1.03 58.44 50.38
CA LEU A 135 -1.07 56.99 50.39
C LEU A 135 0.09 56.46 51.23
N PRO A 136 -0.10 55.41 52.04
CA PRO A 136 0.98 54.81 52.83
C PRO A 136 2.14 54.34 51.94
N GLU A 137 3.41 54.62 52.32
CA GLU A 137 4.61 54.04 51.67
C GLU A 137 4.67 52.50 51.74
N GLU A 138 3.74 51.87 52.44
CA GLU A 138 3.61 50.42 52.57
C GLU A 138 3.25 49.74 51.24
N ASP A 139 2.51 50.42 50.35
CA ASP A 139 2.17 49.91 49.02
C ASP A 139 3.42 49.73 48.15
N ASP A 140 4.39 50.64 48.23
CA ASP A 140 5.64 50.56 47.47
C ASP A 140 6.55 49.45 48.03
N LYS A 141 6.59 49.30 49.36
CA LYS A 141 7.31 48.20 50.04
C LYS A 141 6.69 46.83 49.72
N PHE A 142 5.38 46.76 49.60
CA PHE A 142 4.68 45.53 49.20
C PHE A 142 5.04 45.16 47.75
N LEU A 143 5.00 46.11 46.82
CA LEU A 143 5.38 45.86 45.42
C LEU A 143 6.86 45.48 45.28
N GLU A 144 7.76 46.05 46.09
CA GLU A 144 9.15 45.59 46.17
C GLU A 144 9.27 44.16 46.71
N ARG A 145 8.54 43.79 47.76
CA ARG A 145 8.53 42.40 48.25
C ARG A 145 7.96 41.43 47.22
N VAL A 146 6.90 41.81 46.51
CA VAL A 146 6.32 40.98 45.44
C VAL A 146 7.32 40.81 44.31
N ARG A 147 8.00 41.88 43.86
CA ARG A 147 9.09 41.76 42.87
C ARG A 147 10.22 40.86 43.35
N ALA A 148 10.68 41.04 44.58
CA ALA A 148 11.75 40.22 45.15
C ALA A 148 11.36 38.74 45.26
N ALA A 149 10.12 38.45 45.64
CA ALA A 149 9.60 37.08 45.70
C ALA A 149 9.49 36.44 44.30
N VAL A 150 9.02 37.19 43.29
CA VAL A 150 8.95 36.71 41.90
C VAL A 150 10.35 36.45 41.34
N GLU A 151 11.31 37.36 41.55
CA GLU A 151 12.71 37.13 41.11
C GLU A 151 13.38 35.95 41.83
N GLU A 152 13.02 35.70 43.09
CA GLU A 152 13.50 34.55 43.83
C GLU A 152 12.88 33.24 43.33
N GLU A 153 11.59 33.24 43.00
CA GLU A 153 10.90 32.11 42.36
C GLU A 153 11.50 31.81 40.98
N GLU A 154 11.75 32.83 40.14
CA GLU A 154 12.41 32.65 38.85
C GLU A 154 13.82 32.08 39.00
N ARG A 155 14.60 32.54 39.98
CA ARG A 155 15.92 31.96 40.29
C ARG A 155 15.82 30.51 40.74
N GLN A 156 14.83 30.16 41.55
CA GLN A 156 14.59 28.78 41.97
C GLN A 156 14.13 27.90 40.82
N ALA A 157 13.27 28.40 39.92
CA ALA A 157 12.84 27.69 38.73
C ALA A 157 14.00 27.45 37.75
N MET A 158 14.88 28.43 37.54
CA MET A 158 16.10 28.26 36.75
C MET A 158 17.05 27.23 37.36
N ALA A 159 17.27 27.27 38.68
CA ALA A 159 18.10 26.28 39.37
C ALA A 159 17.48 24.87 39.28
N ALA A 160 16.17 24.73 39.45
CA ALA A 160 15.47 23.46 39.31
C ALA A 160 15.61 22.92 37.88
N ALA A 161 15.36 23.75 36.87
CA ALA A 161 15.53 23.39 35.46
C ALA A 161 16.98 22.98 35.13
N GLU A 162 17.98 23.67 35.68
CA GLU A 162 19.39 23.31 35.53
C GLU A 162 19.71 21.95 36.18
N THR A 163 19.18 21.69 37.38
CA THR A 163 19.35 20.38 38.03
C THR A 163 18.63 19.26 37.28
N ASP A 164 17.46 19.51 36.72
CA ASP A 164 16.71 18.52 35.95
C ASP A 164 17.32 18.27 34.58
N ALA A 165 17.87 19.30 33.93
CA ALA A 165 18.71 19.15 32.73
C ALA A 165 19.97 18.33 33.02
N ALA A 166 20.65 18.59 34.15
CA ALA A 166 21.82 17.81 34.57
C ALA A 166 21.46 16.34 34.86
N LYS A 167 20.35 16.07 35.57
CA LYS A 167 19.83 14.71 35.79
C LYS A 167 19.49 14.01 34.47
N GLY A 168 18.85 14.72 33.54
CA GLY A 168 18.54 14.20 32.21
C GLY A 168 19.80 13.86 31.39
N ALA A 169 20.83 14.69 31.47
CA ALA A 169 22.13 14.45 30.84
C ALA A 169 22.86 13.23 31.45
N ILE A 170 22.75 13.03 32.77
CA ILE A 170 23.30 11.84 33.44
C ILE A 170 22.53 10.59 33.02
N ALA A 171 21.19 10.62 33.02
CA ALA A 171 20.36 9.49 32.62
C ALA A 171 20.64 9.06 31.16
N THR A 172 20.73 10.01 30.24
CA THR A 172 21.09 9.74 28.83
C THR A 172 22.52 9.20 28.69
N ALA A 173 23.47 9.69 29.49
CA ALA A 173 24.83 9.13 29.54
C ALA A 173 24.87 7.70 30.12
N GLU A 174 24.01 7.36 31.07
CA GLU A 174 23.91 6.01 31.63
C GLU A 174 23.21 5.02 30.68
N GLU A 175 22.15 5.43 29.98
CA GLU A 175 21.47 4.62 28.96
C GLU A 175 22.40 4.29 27.79
N SER A 176 23.20 5.27 27.33
CA SER A 176 24.22 5.02 26.30
C SER A 176 25.30 4.04 26.77
N ARG A 177 25.74 4.10 28.03
CA ARG A 177 26.68 3.12 28.60
C ARG A 177 26.09 1.72 28.73
N LYS A 178 24.82 1.57 29.13
CA LYS A 178 24.12 0.28 29.19
C LYS A 178 23.99 -0.36 27.80
N THR A 179 23.73 0.46 26.78
CA THR A 179 23.66 0.02 25.38
C THR A 179 25.01 -0.47 24.84
N ILE A 180 26.13 0.12 25.31
CA ILE A 180 27.48 -0.31 24.91
C ILE A 180 27.91 -1.58 25.65
N GLN A 181 27.56 -1.74 26.94
CA GLN A 181 27.90 -2.94 27.70
C GLN A 181 27.14 -4.18 27.23
N SER A 182 25.91 -4.05 26.74
CA SER A 182 25.18 -5.18 26.15
C SER A 182 25.71 -5.62 24.78
N GLY A 183 26.47 -4.78 24.08
CA GLY A 183 27.14 -5.12 22.82
C GLY A 183 28.57 -5.66 22.95
N GLY A 184 29.15 -5.66 24.16
CA GLY A 184 30.58 -5.89 24.39
C GLY A 184 31.02 -7.30 24.82
N LEU A 185 30.09 -8.26 24.93
CA LEU A 185 30.41 -9.65 25.33
C LEU A 185 29.93 -10.66 24.27
N HIS A 186 30.51 -10.61 23.07
CA HIS A 186 30.66 -11.83 22.25
C HIS A 186 31.67 -11.58 21.12
N SER A 187 32.95 -11.93 21.35
CA SER A 187 33.87 -12.25 20.27
C SER A 187 34.90 -13.29 20.72
N LYS A 188 34.65 -14.57 20.39
CA LYS A 188 35.69 -15.46 19.85
C LYS A 188 35.08 -16.71 19.19
N ASP A 189 35.38 -16.83 17.90
CA ASP A 189 35.51 -18.00 17.03
C ASP A 189 34.31 -18.92 16.69
N ALA A 190 33.96 -18.89 15.38
CA ALA A 190 33.93 -20.03 14.44
C ALA A 190 32.61 -20.22 13.62
N SER A 191 32.80 -20.16 12.29
CA SER A 191 32.14 -20.90 11.20
C SER A 191 30.63 -20.77 10.92
N ASP A 192 30.38 -20.31 9.69
CA ASP A 192 29.37 -20.73 8.69
C ASP A 192 27.85 -20.74 8.96
N ASP A 193 27.18 -20.33 7.87
CA ASP A 193 25.80 -20.58 7.45
C ASP A 193 24.61 -19.79 8.05
N LYS A 194 24.12 -18.90 7.18
CA LYS A 194 22.72 -18.64 6.77
C LYS A 194 21.57 -18.58 7.79
N GLU A 195 20.76 -17.53 7.53
CA GLU A 195 19.28 -17.53 7.51
C GLU A 195 18.54 -16.95 8.74
N GLY A 196 17.83 -15.85 8.48
CA GLY A 196 16.45 -15.66 8.94
C GLY A 196 16.21 -15.28 10.40
N MET A 197 16.31 -13.98 10.70
CA MET A 197 15.78 -13.39 11.93
C MET A 197 14.24 -13.31 11.86
N LYS A 198 13.54 -13.98 12.78
CA LYS A 198 12.13 -13.74 13.08
C LYS A 198 11.86 -14.06 14.55
N GLU A 199 11.82 -13.03 15.40
CA GLU A 199 11.14 -13.10 16.68
C GLU A 199 10.28 -11.85 16.86
N SER A 200 8.96 -12.09 16.80
CA SER A 200 7.89 -11.17 17.17
C SER A 200 7.53 -11.41 18.63
N ASN A 201 7.69 -10.40 19.49
CA ASN A 201 7.01 -10.34 20.78
C ASN A 201 5.86 -9.33 20.67
N ASP A 202 4.63 -9.84 20.68
CA ASP A 202 3.39 -9.09 20.81
C ASP A 202 3.01 -9.01 22.31
N GLU A 203 2.97 -7.79 22.85
CA GLU A 203 2.20 -7.47 24.06
C GLU A 203 0.78 -7.06 23.64
N LYS A 204 -0.20 -7.83 24.11
CA LYS A 204 -1.63 -7.52 24.03
C LYS A 204 -1.99 -6.56 25.17
N ASN A 205 -2.65 -5.46 24.84
CA ASN A 205 -3.45 -4.70 25.80
C ASN A 205 -4.91 -4.65 25.33
N GLU A 206 -5.81 -4.78 26.28
CA GLU A 206 -7.25 -4.99 26.13
C GLU A 206 -8.02 -3.70 25.75
N GLY A 207 -9.21 -3.87 25.19
CA GLY A 207 -10.14 -2.79 24.90
C GLY A 207 -11.39 -3.28 24.17
N THR A 208 -12.32 -3.83 24.94
CA THR A 208 -13.72 -4.08 24.57
C THR A 208 -14.38 -2.84 24.02
N ASP A 209 -15.15 -2.94 22.94
CA ASP A 209 -16.28 -2.03 22.72
C ASP A 209 -17.45 -2.72 22.00
N ASN A 210 -18.61 -2.47 22.60
CA ASN A 210 -19.90 -3.11 22.38
C ASN A 210 -20.56 -2.70 21.06
N LEU A 211 -21.30 -3.65 20.48
CA LEU A 211 -22.39 -3.37 19.55
C LEU A 211 -23.47 -2.51 20.23
N GLY A 212 -23.80 -1.38 19.63
CA GLY A 212 -24.91 -0.52 20.02
C GLY A 212 -25.60 0.06 18.77
N SER A 213 -26.88 -0.28 18.63
CA SER A 213 -27.83 0.12 17.59
C SER A 213 -28.12 1.63 17.61
N GLY A 214 -28.40 2.23 16.44
CA GLY A 214 -28.94 3.60 16.36
C GLY A 214 -29.24 4.04 14.93
N ALA A 215 -30.52 4.18 14.61
CA ALA A 215 -31.07 4.62 13.33
C ALA A 215 -31.02 6.16 13.13
N VAL A 216 -30.72 6.61 11.90
CA VAL A 216 -31.45 7.56 10.98
C VAL A 216 -32.08 8.85 11.58
N PRO A 217 -32.34 9.99 10.85
CA PRO A 217 -31.82 10.59 9.58
C PRO A 217 -31.37 12.07 9.73
N GLY A 218 -30.80 12.67 8.67
CA GLY A 218 -30.71 14.13 8.51
C GLY A 218 -30.28 14.56 7.10
N PRO A 219 -30.64 15.78 6.63
CA PRO A 219 -31.21 15.99 5.29
C PRO A 219 -30.27 16.58 4.24
N SER A 220 -30.74 16.45 3.00
CA SER A 220 -30.36 17.17 1.79
C SER A 220 -30.20 18.69 1.98
N GLU A 221 -29.16 19.26 1.39
CA GLU A 221 -29.26 20.59 0.77
C GLU A 221 -28.27 20.73 -0.40
N GLU A 222 -28.83 21.05 -1.55
CA GLU A 222 -28.17 21.42 -2.79
C GLU A 222 -27.55 22.82 -2.72
N LYS A 223 -26.43 23.00 -3.44
CA LYS A 223 -25.98 24.16 -4.24
C LYS A 223 -24.46 24.01 -4.40
N GLY A 224 -23.86 23.78 -5.57
CA GLY A 224 -24.18 24.31 -6.88
C GLY A 224 -23.23 25.47 -7.21
N SER A 225 -22.07 25.18 -7.84
CA SER A 225 -21.67 25.82 -9.10
C SER A 225 -20.22 25.50 -9.55
N LYS A 226 -20.18 24.89 -10.75
CA LYS A 226 -19.31 25.18 -11.89
C LYS A 226 -17.79 24.93 -11.81
N GLY A 227 -17.37 23.94 -12.61
CA GLY A 227 -16.18 24.08 -13.43
C GLY A 227 -15.69 22.79 -14.07
N GLN A 228 -16.09 22.56 -15.33
CA GLN A 228 -15.36 21.76 -16.33
C GLN A 228 -15.57 20.24 -16.34
N VAL A 229 -16.75 19.84 -16.82
CA VAL A 229 -17.02 18.48 -17.31
C VAL A 229 -16.48 18.38 -18.74
N TYR A 230 -15.52 17.48 -18.97
CA TYR A 230 -15.23 16.97 -20.31
C TYR A 230 -16.45 16.16 -20.77
N GLY A 231 -17.33 16.80 -21.53
CA GLY A 231 -18.45 16.16 -22.21
C GLY A 231 -17.93 15.22 -23.30
N GLY A 232 -17.84 13.94 -22.98
CA GLY A 232 -17.50 12.87 -23.91
C GLY A 232 -18.53 11.73 -23.81
N ALA A 233 -19.40 11.65 -24.81
CA ALA A 233 -20.18 10.46 -25.22
C ALA A 233 -21.28 9.88 -24.31
N TYR A 234 -21.53 10.40 -23.11
CA TYR A 234 -22.60 9.87 -22.22
C TYR A 234 -23.95 10.62 -22.25
N ASP A 235 -24.16 11.54 -23.19
CA ASP A 235 -25.44 12.27 -23.34
C ASP A 235 -26.46 11.55 -24.26
N SER A 236 -26.16 10.31 -24.68
CA SER A 236 -27.02 9.53 -25.59
C SER A 236 -28.23 8.87 -24.92
N VAL A 237 -28.37 8.92 -23.59
CA VAL A 237 -29.44 8.22 -22.86
C VAL A 237 -30.69 9.08 -22.66
N ALA A 238 -30.56 10.40 -22.81
CA ALA A 238 -31.66 11.36 -22.59
C ALA A 238 -32.74 11.34 -23.70
N ASN A 239 -32.45 10.76 -24.87
CA ASN A 239 -33.35 10.69 -26.03
C ASN A 239 -33.93 9.29 -26.28
N LEU A 240 -33.82 8.37 -25.32
CA LEU A 240 -34.38 7.02 -25.47
C LEU A 240 -35.89 7.01 -25.16
N PRO A 241 -36.66 6.11 -25.81
CA PRO A 241 -38.05 5.87 -25.46
C PRO A 241 -38.23 5.62 -23.96
N ILE A 242 -39.37 6.07 -23.40
CA ILE A 242 -39.63 6.07 -21.95
C ILE A 242 -39.47 4.67 -21.33
N GLU A 243 -39.68 3.62 -22.13
CA GLU A 243 -39.53 2.22 -21.73
C GLU A 243 -38.07 1.85 -21.37
N PHE A 244 -37.08 2.52 -21.95
CA PHE A 244 -35.66 2.30 -21.63
C PHE A 244 -35.22 3.07 -20.38
N TYR A 245 -35.92 4.15 -20.03
CA TYR A 245 -35.60 4.92 -18.84
C TYR A 245 -35.79 4.08 -17.57
N HIS A 246 -36.83 3.25 -17.54
CA HIS A 246 -37.08 2.28 -16.47
C HIS A 246 -35.92 1.28 -16.32
N TYR A 247 -35.36 0.78 -17.44
CA TYR A 247 -34.25 -0.18 -17.40
C TYR A 247 -32.95 0.43 -16.87
N TYR A 248 -32.60 1.65 -17.29
CA TYR A 248 -31.33 2.29 -16.91
C TYR A 248 -31.39 3.03 -15.57
N HIS A 249 -32.54 3.62 -15.22
CA HIS A 249 -32.67 4.49 -14.05
C HIS A 249 -33.68 4.00 -13.01
N GLY A 250 -34.49 2.97 -13.31
CA GLY A 250 -35.48 2.44 -12.37
C GLY A 250 -34.87 1.92 -11.07
N SER A 251 -33.69 1.30 -11.17
CA SER A 251 -32.98 0.73 -10.01
C SER A 251 -32.53 1.75 -8.96
N ASN A 252 -32.46 3.04 -9.33
CA ASN A 252 -32.13 4.11 -8.39
C ASN A 252 -33.31 4.43 -7.44
N ASN A 253 -34.54 4.09 -7.84
CA ASN A 253 -35.76 4.46 -7.11
C ASN A 253 -36.54 3.24 -6.59
N ASP A 254 -36.41 2.06 -7.20
CA ASP A 254 -37.11 0.84 -6.79
C ASP A 254 -36.22 -0.41 -6.84
N MET A 255 -36.15 -1.11 -5.71
CA MET A 255 -35.39 -2.36 -5.58
C MET A 255 -35.99 -3.50 -6.42
N GLY A 256 -37.31 -3.48 -6.68
CA GLY A 256 -37.98 -4.44 -7.55
C GLY A 256 -37.39 -4.44 -8.96
N THR A 257 -37.28 -3.25 -9.55
CA THR A 257 -36.67 -3.07 -10.88
C THR A 257 -35.20 -3.53 -10.94
N LEU A 258 -34.41 -3.31 -9.88
CA LEU A 258 -33.03 -3.78 -9.80
C LEU A 258 -32.96 -5.32 -9.83
N ILE A 259 -33.86 -5.99 -9.11
CA ILE A 259 -33.95 -7.44 -9.07
C ILE A 259 -34.35 -7.99 -10.45
N GLU A 260 -35.28 -7.35 -11.15
CA GLU A 260 -35.70 -7.73 -12.50
C GLU A 260 -34.56 -7.63 -13.51
N VAL A 261 -33.87 -6.48 -13.54
CA VAL A 261 -32.69 -6.27 -14.40
C VAL A 261 -31.62 -7.33 -14.08
N ARG A 262 -31.35 -7.59 -12.80
CA ARG A 262 -30.38 -8.62 -12.39
C ARG A 262 -30.78 -10.02 -12.85
N ARG A 263 -32.06 -10.39 -12.73
CA ARG A 263 -32.58 -11.67 -13.21
C ARG A 263 -32.47 -11.81 -14.73
N ALA A 264 -32.66 -10.73 -15.48
CA ALA A 264 -32.46 -10.74 -16.93
C ALA A 264 -30.97 -10.98 -17.29
N TRP A 265 -30.03 -10.38 -16.54
CA TRP A 265 -28.60 -10.58 -16.74
C TRP A 265 -28.09 -11.95 -16.30
N ASP A 266 -28.74 -12.58 -15.32
CA ASP A 266 -28.41 -13.94 -14.88
C ASP A 266 -28.47 -14.97 -16.02
N ALA A 267 -29.30 -14.75 -17.05
CA ALA A 267 -29.36 -15.59 -18.24
C ALA A 267 -28.05 -15.63 -19.04
N TYR A 268 -27.21 -14.60 -18.91
CA TYR A 268 -25.95 -14.46 -19.63
C TYR A 268 -24.71 -14.66 -18.76
N ILE A 269 -24.80 -14.36 -17.46
CA ILE A 269 -23.66 -14.35 -16.54
C ILE A 269 -23.49 -15.70 -15.83
N ARG A 270 -24.58 -16.48 -15.67
CA ARG A 270 -24.50 -17.78 -14.96
C ARG A 270 -23.65 -18.81 -15.72
N PRO A 271 -22.95 -19.72 -15.02
CA PRO A 271 -22.30 -20.86 -15.64
C PRO A 271 -23.31 -21.70 -16.43
N GLY A 272 -23.14 -21.77 -17.76
CA GLY A 272 -24.10 -22.41 -18.68
C GLY A 272 -25.15 -21.47 -19.30
N GLY A 273 -25.09 -20.17 -19.01
CA GLY A 273 -25.90 -19.14 -19.67
C GLY A 273 -25.50 -18.88 -21.13
N SER A 274 -26.36 -18.16 -21.86
CA SER A 274 -26.06 -17.79 -23.25
C SER A 274 -25.03 -16.65 -23.30
N ARG A 275 -24.29 -16.51 -24.40
CA ARG A 275 -23.36 -15.38 -24.56
C ARG A 275 -24.16 -14.11 -24.81
N ILE A 276 -23.78 -13.02 -24.14
CA ILE A 276 -24.34 -11.68 -24.40
C ILE A 276 -24.26 -11.41 -25.91
N PRO A 277 -25.38 -11.04 -26.57
CA PRO A 277 -25.37 -10.78 -27.99
C PRO A 277 -24.38 -9.68 -28.35
N ARG A 278 -23.44 -9.98 -29.25
CA ARG A 278 -22.34 -9.08 -29.66
C ARG A 278 -22.80 -7.74 -30.25
N HIS A 279 -24.07 -7.61 -30.62
CA HIS A 279 -24.63 -6.40 -31.23
C HIS A 279 -25.30 -5.45 -30.22
N TRP A 280 -25.43 -5.84 -28.94
CA TRP A 280 -26.05 -5.00 -27.91
C TRP A 280 -25.12 -3.94 -27.34
N VAL A 281 -23.81 -4.14 -27.48
CA VAL A 281 -22.80 -3.18 -27.05
C VAL A 281 -22.01 -2.80 -28.30
N GLN A 282 -22.22 -1.60 -28.82
CA GLN A 282 -21.32 -1.05 -29.81
C GLN A 282 -20.00 -0.73 -29.09
N PRO A 283 -18.88 -1.36 -29.49
CA PRO A 283 -17.59 -0.98 -28.91
C PRO A 283 -17.32 0.49 -29.24
N PRO A 284 -16.70 1.25 -28.32
CA PRO A 284 -16.26 2.59 -28.64
C PRO A 284 -15.30 2.55 -29.83
N PRO A 285 -15.23 3.63 -30.63
CA PRO A 285 -14.22 3.72 -31.67
C PRO A 285 -12.83 3.56 -31.05
N PRO A 286 -11.89 2.90 -31.76
CA PRO A 286 -10.53 2.74 -31.28
C PRO A 286 -9.92 4.11 -30.96
N ALA A 287 -9.13 4.16 -29.89
CA ALA A 287 -8.57 5.41 -29.36
C ALA A 287 -7.61 6.10 -30.33
N ASP A 288 -6.92 5.32 -31.18
CA ASP A 288 -5.98 5.82 -32.18
C ASP A 288 -6.24 5.22 -33.57
N ASP A 289 -5.89 5.98 -34.61
CA ASP A 289 -5.97 5.56 -36.02
C ASP A 289 -5.15 4.31 -36.32
N ILE A 290 -4.05 4.11 -35.58
CA ILE A 290 -3.20 2.91 -35.67
C ILE A 290 -4.02 1.68 -35.26
N TRP A 291 -4.76 1.73 -34.15
CA TRP A 291 -5.63 0.64 -33.71
C TRP A 291 -6.80 0.40 -34.67
N ALA A 292 -7.34 1.47 -35.25
CA ALA A 292 -8.38 1.37 -36.28
C ALA A 292 -7.90 0.59 -37.51
N SER A 293 -6.65 0.80 -37.94
CA SER A 293 -6.09 0.14 -39.12
C SER A 293 -6.03 -1.40 -39.01
N TYR A 294 -5.88 -1.93 -37.78
CA TYR A 294 -5.85 -3.38 -37.54
C TYR A 294 -7.24 -4.03 -37.49
N LEU A 295 -8.31 -3.25 -37.33
CA LEU A 295 -9.68 -3.74 -37.24
C LEU A 295 -10.38 -3.83 -38.61
N VAL A 296 -9.90 -3.09 -39.61
CA VAL A 296 -10.43 -3.15 -40.98
C VAL A 296 -9.80 -4.34 -41.70
N ARG A 297 -10.58 -5.41 -41.90
CA ARG A 297 -10.13 -6.53 -42.75
C ARG A 297 -9.98 -6.03 -44.20
N PRO A 298 -8.88 -6.36 -44.89
CA PRO A 298 -8.79 -6.09 -46.33
C PRO A 298 -9.88 -6.89 -47.06
N LYS A 299 -10.51 -6.24 -48.04
CA LYS A 299 -11.48 -6.87 -48.97
C LYS A 299 -10.82 -7.96 -49.79
#